data_AF-A0A5B8LDP9-F1
#
_entry.id   AF-A0A5B8LDP9-F1
#
_cell.length_a   1.000
_cell.length_b   1.000
_cell.length_c   1.000
_cell.angle_alpha   90.00
_cell.angle_beta   90.00
_cell.angle_gamma   90.00
#
_symmetry.space_group_name_H-M   'P 1'
#
loop_
_entity.id
_entity.type
_entity.pdbx_description
1 polymer ?
#
loop_
_entity_poly.entity_id
_entity_poly.type
_entity_poly.pdbx_seq_one_letter_code
_entity_poly.pdbx_strand_id
1 'polypeptide(L)' 'MTIYDVIGLSGTVVMLATYGLTVLGKIDPQRGPALAGNFLGAGAVLISLSHDFNLSAAVIETAWALIAGIGLIRLAVKR' A
#
# COMPACT_ATOMS: atom_id res chain seq x y z
N MET A 1 -14.28 -3.49 17.10
CA MET A 1 -13.23 -3.61 16.07
C MET A 1 -13.24 -5.04 15.58
N THR A 2 -13.54 -5.24 14.30
CA THR A 2 -13.45 -6.52 13.61
C THR A 2 -11.99 -6.81 13.23
N ILE A 3 -11.70 -8.05 12.83
CA ILE A 3 -10.37 -8.38 12.28
C ILE A 3 -10.07 -7.57 11.01
N TYR A 4 -11.11 -7.23 10.22
CA TYR A 4 -11.00 -6.40 9.03
C TYR A 4 -10.60 -4.97 9.38
N ASP A 5 -11.13 -4.39 10.47
CA ASP A 5 -10.74 -3.05 10.95
C ASP A 5 -9.25 -3.03 11.32
N VAL A 6 -8.76 -4.09 11.97
CA VAL A 6 -7.35 -4.20 12.36
C VAL A 6 -6.45 -4.34 11.14
N ILE A 7 -6.85 -5.16 10.17
CA ILE A 7 -6.11 -5.32 8.91
C ILE A 7 -6.06 -3.99 8.15
N GLY A 8 -7.20 -3.32 7.97
CA GLY A 8 -7.29 -2.03 7.30
C GLY A 8 -6.43 -0.98 7.98
N LEU A 9 -6.55 -0.84 9.30
CA LEU A 9 -5.77 0.12 10.08
C LEU A 9 -4.26 -0.17 9.99
N SER A 10 -3.86 -1.45 10.05
CA SER A 10 -2.46 -1.83 9.88
C SER A 10 -1.93 -1.45 8.49
N GLY A 11 -2.75 -1.65 7.44
CA GLY A 11 -2.44 -1.26 6.08
C GLY A 11 -2.23 0.25 5.94
N THR A 12 -3.16 1.03 6.51
CA THR A 12 -3.07 2.50 6.56
C THR A 12 -1.80 2.96 7.29
N VAL A 13 -1.46 2.37 8.44
CA VAL A 13 -0.23 2.69 9.17
C VAL A 13 1.02 2.40 8.32
N VAL A 14 1.05 1.25 7.62
CA VAL A 14 2.16 0.91 6.73
C VAL A 14 2.28 1.91 5.57
N MET A 15 1.19 2.32 4.95
CA MET A 15 1.21 3.33 3.88
C MET A 15 1.69 4.68 4.38
N LEU A 16 1.18 5.16 5.52
CA LEU A 16 1.60 6.42 6.12
C LEU A 16 3.07 6.38 6.55
N ALA A 17 3.53 5.28 7.13
CA ALA A 17 4.93 5.09 7.48
C ALA A 17 5.81 5.09 6.22
N THR A 18 5.40 4.39 5.17
CA THR A 18 6.12 4.33 3.89
C THR A 18 6.23 5.71 3.24
N TYR A 19 5.12 6.44 3.15
CA TYR A 19 5.10 7.79 2.64
C TYR A 19 5.95 8.74 3.51
N GLY A 20 5.81 8.67 4.83
CA GLY A 20 6.60 9.46 5.77
C GLY A 20 8.10 9.22 5.63
N LEU A 21 8.54 7.96 5.58
CA LEU A 21 9.95 7.61 5.37
C LEU A 21 10.46 8.09 4.01
N THR A 22 9.61 8.09 2.98
CA THR A 22 9.94 8.60 1.64
C THR A 22 10.15 10.11 1.66
N VAL A 23 9.23 10.87 2.27
CA VAL A 23 9.34 12.33 2.39
C VAL A 23 10.53 12.75 3.25
N LEU A 24 10.86 11.97 4.27
CA LEU A 24 12.07 12.17 5.09
C LEU A 24 13.37 11.77 4.37
N GLY A 25 13.31 11.29 3.13
CA GLY A 25 14.49 10.85 2.37
C GLY A 25 15.15 9.58 2.91
N LYS A 26 14.47 8.82 3.78
CA LYS A 26 15.00 7.58 4.39
C LYS A 26 14.88 6.38 3.46
N ILE A 27 13.89 6.37 2.57
CA ILE A 27 13.70 5.33 1.54
C ILE A 27 13.40 5.98 0.18
N ASP A 28 13.85 5.32 -0.89
CA ASP A 28 13.64 5.75 -2.27
C ASP A 28 12.26 5.26 -2.76
N PRO A 29 11.37 6.15 -3.25
CA PRO A 29 10.02 5.80 -3.70
C PRO A 29 9.99 4.82 -4.87
N GLN A 30 11.07 4.73 -5.65
CA GLN A 30 11.17 3.85 -6.82
C GLN A 30 11.82 2.50 -6.48
N ARG A 31 12.20 2.27 -5.23
CA ARG A 31 12.85 1.03 -4.80
C ARG A 31 11.93 0.10 -4.03
N GLY A 32 12.37 -1.15 -3.94
CA GLY A 32 11.64 -2.27 -3.33
C GLY A 32 10.98 -1.95 -2.00
N PRO A 33 11.64 -1.32 -1.01
CA PRO A 33 11.02 -1.06 0.29
C PRO A 33 9.78 -0.17 0.20
N ALA A 34 9.83 0.94 -0.55
CA ALA A 34 8.71 1.85 -0.68
C ALA A 34 7.58 1.25 -1.52
N LEU A 35 7.93 0.58 -2.62
CA LEU A 35 6.95 -0.09 -3.48
C LEU A 35 6.27 -1.25 -2.75
N ALA A 36 7.01 -2.07 -2.00
CA ALA A 36 6.44 -3.17 -1.22
C ALA A 36 5.56 -2.66 -0.08
N GLY A 37 5.98 -1.62 0.64
CA GLY A 37 5.19 -1.00 1.70
C GLY A 37 3.83 -0.49 1.18
N ASN A 38 3.84 0.26 0.08
CA ASN A 38 2.61 0.75 -0.54
C ASN A 38 1.73 -0.38 -1.08
N PHE A 39 2.31 -1.40 -1.71
CA PHE A 39 1.54 -2.54 -2.24
C PHE A 39 0.87 -3.35 -1.13
N LEU A 40 1.62 -3.71 -0.09
CA LEU A 40 1.10 -4.49 1.04
C LEU A 40 0.10 -3.67 1.87
N GLY A 41 0.39 -2.38 2.09
CA GLY A 41 -0.49 -1.48 2.81
C GLY A 41 -1.83 -1.30 2.09
N ALA A 42 -1.81 -0.98 0.80
CA ALA A 42 -3.02 -0.83 -0.01
C ALA A 42 -3.80 -2.15 -0.13
N GLY A 43 -3.09 -3.28 -0.27
CA GLY A 43 -3.71 -4.61 -0.28
C GLY A 43 -4.47 -4.92 1.02
N ALA A 44 -3.90 -4.57 2.18
CA ALA A 44 -4.57 -4.74 3.47
C ALA A 44 -5.83 -3.86 3.59
N VAL A 45 -5.79 -2.61 3.14
CA VAL A 45 -6.98 -1.75 3.12
C VAL A 45 -8.05 -2.30 2.16
N LEU A 46 -7.68 -2.81 0.99
CA LEU A 46 -8.63 -3.46 0.08
C LEU A 46 -9.29 -4.70 0.71
N ILE A 47 -8.54 -5.49 1.50
CA ILE A 47 -9.10 -6.61 2.25
C ILE A 47 -10.13 -6.11 3.28
N SER A 48 -9.86 -5.00 3.99
CA SER A 48 -10.84 -4.46 4.94
C SER A 48 -12.11 -3.95 4.27
N LEU A 49 -11.99 -3.38 3.06
CA LEU A 49 -13.12 -2.89 2.26
C LEU A 49 -14.04 -4.01 1.75
N SER A 50 -13.62 -5.28 1.84
CA SER A 50 -14.49 -6.42 1.54
C SER A 50 -15.57 -6.63 2.63
N HIS A 51 -15.38 -6.04 3.82
CA HIS A 51 -16.36 -6.07 4.91
C HIS A 51 -17.24 -4.82 4.91
N ASP A 52 -16.63 -3.63 4.93
CA ASP A 52 -17.31 -2.33 4.92
C ASP A 52 -16.90 -1.55 3.66
N PHE A 53 -17.66 -1.75 2.59
CA PHE A 53 -17.28 -1.23 1.29
C PHE A 53 -17.39 0.30 1.22
N ASN A 54 -16.29 0.93 0.82
CA ASN A 54 -16.23 2.34 0.47
C ASN A 54 -15.63 2.48 -0.93
N LEU A 55 -16.44 2.98 -1.88
CA LEU A 55 -16.03 3.09 -3.28
C LEU A 55 -14.83 4.03 -3.45
N SER A 56 -14.80 5.15 -2.73
CA SER A 56 -13.71 6.12 -2.83
C SER A 56 -12.40 5.52 -2.35
N ALA A 57 -12.42 4.83 -1.21
CA ALA A 57 -11.27 4.10 -0.68
C ALA A 57 -10.85 2.96 -1.62
N ALA A 58 -11.80 2.20 -2.18
CA ALA A 58 -11.49 1.11 -3.09
C ALA A 58 -10.75 1.60 -4.34
N VAL A 59 -11.16 2.72 -4.92
CA VAL A 59 -10.51 3.31 -6.11
C VAL A 59 -9.09 3.76 -5.81
N ILE A 60 -8.88 4.52 -4.72
CA ILE A 60 -7.56 5.05 -4.40
C ILE A 60 -6.59 3.92 -4.02
N GLU A 61 -7.03 2.94 -3.23
CA GLU A 61 -6.18 1.83 -2.80
C GLU A 61 -5.87 0.87 -3.96
N THR A 62 -6.82 0.63 -4.86
CA THR A 62 -6.54 -0.12 -6.09
C THR A 62 -5.50 0.60 -6.94
N ALA A 63 -5.60 1.92 -7.10
CA ALA A 63 -4.60 2.69 -7.84
C ALA A 63 -3.21 2.59 -7.20
N TRP A 64 -3.12 2.73 -5.87
CA TRP A 64 -1.87 2.55 -5.13
C TRP A 64 -1.26 1.17 -5.32
N ALA A 65 -2.08 0.12 -5.16
CA ALA A 65 -1.64 -1.26 -5.35
C ALA A 65 -1.14 -1.50 -6.79
N LEU A 66 -1.85 -1.00 -7.81
CA LEU A 66 -1.43 -1.15 -9.21
C LEU A 66 -0.12 -0.40 -9.51
N ILE A 67 0.00 0.85 -9.09
CA ILE A 67 1.21 1.66 -9.31
C ILE A 67 2.42 0.99 -8.63
N ALA A 68 2.26 0.59 -7.38
CA ALA A 68 3.31 -0.08 -6.62
C ALA A 68 3.67 -1.45 -7.21
N GLY A 69 2.66 -2.23 -7.60
CA GLY A 69 2.83 -3.55 -8.23
C GLY A 69 3.58 -3.46 -9.57
N ILE A 70 3.24 -2.51 -10.44
CA ILE A 70 3.98 -2.26 -11.69
C ILE A 70 5.44 -1.90 -11.39
N GLY A 71 5.69 -1.08 -10.38
CA GLY A 71 7.04 -0.75 -9.93
C GLY A 71 7.83 -1.98 -9.48
N LEU A 72 7.22 -2.85 -8.67
CA LEU A 72 7.83 -4.09 -8.19
C LEU A 72 8.15 -5.05 -9.34
N ILE A 73 7.23 -5.25 -10.28
CA ILE A 73 7.44 -6.09 -11.46
C ILE A 73 8.61 -5.56 -12.28
N ARG A 74 8.67 -4.25 -12.54
CA ARG A 74 9.80 -3.63 -13.25
C ARG A 74 11.13 -3.85 -12.52
N LEU A 75 11.14 -3.76 -11.20
CA LEU A 75 12.33 -4.01 -10.39
C LEU A 75 12.77 -5.48 -10.40
N ALA A 76 11.82 -6.41 -10.44
CA ALA A 76 12.09 -7.84 -10.53
C ALA A 76 12.63 -8.24 -11.91
N VAL A 77 12.12 -7.63 -12.98
CA VAL A 77 12.52 -7.92 -14.38
C VAL A 77 13.84 -7.25 -14.78
N LYS A 78 14.19 -6.10 -14.19
CA LYS A 78 15.48 -5.41 -14.42
C LYS A 78 16.66 -5.97 -13.61
N ARG A 79 16.43 -7.01 -12.81
CA ARG A 79 17.49 -7.76 -12.11
C ARG A 79 18.02 -8.87 -12.99
#